data_AF-A0A383A7Z2-F1
#
_entry.id   AF-A0A383A7Z2-F1
#
_cell.length_a   1.000
_cell.length_b   1.000
_cell.length_c   1.000
_cell.angle_alpha   90.00
_cell.angle_beta   90.00
_cell.angle_gamma   90.00
#
_symmetry.space_group_name_H-M   'P 1'
#
loop_
_entity.id
_entity.type
_entity.pdbx_description
1 polymer ?
#
loop_
_entity_poly.entity_id
_entity_poly.type
_entity_poly.pdbx_seq_one_letter_code
_entity_poly.pdbx_strand_id
1 'polypeptide(L)'
;MPLLDIAPTDFIDIAVVGLLLWGLVAWTRRVHARMALIGLAFLGAFYLMARQFELQLTAWIFQGFFAVLVVLLVVVFQDDLRRLFEQIAALGLRRKASRPGEGSLAVLVRGLHQLAEKRRGALIVLPGREPVERHLQGGVALDATISEELLDSLFDAGSAGHDGALFMRDNRLERFAGHLPLSE
;
A
#
# COMPACT_ATOMS: atom_id res chain seq x y z
N MET A 1 42.69 5.58 -35.62
CA MET A 1 41.75 6.57 -35.07
C MET A 1 41.15 7.35 -36.24
N PRO A 2 39.92 7.04 -36.70
CA PRO A 2 39.14 8.00 -37.47
C PRO A 2 38.37 8.84 -36.45
N LEU A 3 38.80 10.09 -36.28
CA LEU A 3 38.08 11.09 -35.50
C LEU A 3 37.20 11.85 -36.51
N LEU A 4 35.88 11.73 -36.35
CA LEU A 4 34.82 12.56 -36.95
C LEU A 4 34.47 12.29 -38.42
N ASP A 5 33.85 11.14 -38.70
CA ASP A 5 32.82 11.07 -39.75
C ASP A 5 31.48 11.46 -39.10
N ILE A 6 31.23 12.76 -38.96
CA ILE A 6 29.93 13.25 -38.47
C ILE A 6 28.91 12.98 -39.56
N ALA A 7 28.08 11.97 -39.37
CA ALA A 7 27.01 11.65 -40.29
C ALA A 7 25.85 12.63 -40.05
N PRO A 8 25.05 12.96 -41.09
CA PRO A 8 23.83 13.76 -40.90
C PRO A 8 22.87 13.16 -39.88
N THR A 9 22.96 11.85 -39.64
CA THR A 9 22.23 11.11 -38.60
C THR A 9 22.61 11.55 -37.19
N ASP A 10 23.83 12.00 -36.94
CA ASP A 10 24.29 12.43 -35.61
C ASP A 10 23.64 13.75 -35.19
N PHE A 11 23.41 14.65 -36.16
CA PHE A 11 22.66 15.89 -35.92
C PHE A 11 21.20 15.61 -35.58
N ILE A 12 20.60 14.62 -36.25
CA ILE A 12 19.25 14.15 -35.93
C ILE A 12 19.25 13.53 -34.53
N ASP A 13 20.25 12.72 -34.19
CA ASP A 13 20.34 12.06 -32.89
C ASP A 13 20.42 13.09 -31.74
N ILE A 14 21.25 14.11 -31.87
CA ILE A 14 21.38 15.19 -30.87
C ILE A 14 20.07 15.98 -30.72
N ALA A 15 19.39 16.31 -31.83
CA ALA A 15 18.13 17.04 -31.79
C ALA A 15 17.01 16.22 -31.12
N VAL A 16 16.95 14.92 -31.44
CA VAL A 16 16.02 13.93 -30.89
C VAL A 16 16.22 13.77 -29.37
N VAL A 17 17.47 13.61 -28.91
CA VAL A 17 17.80 13.53 -27.47
C VAL A 17 17.44 14.84 -26.76
N GLY A 18 17.76 16.00 -27.34
CA GLY A 18 17.46 17.30 -26.76
C GLY A 18 15.96 17.54 -26.56
N LEU A 19 15.15 17.21 -27.56
CA LEU A 19 13.69 17.27 -27.49
C LEU A 19 13.13 16.35 -26.40
N LEU A 20 13.71 15.15 -26.27
CA LEU A 20 13.26 14.18 -25.29
C LEU A 20 13.59 14.60 -23.86
N LEU A 21 14.78 15.15 -23.62
CA LEU A 21 15.17 15.71 -22.33
C LEU A 21 14.30 16.93 -21.96
N TRP A 22 14.04 17.83 -22.92
CA TRP A 22 13.15 18.96 -22.70
C TRP A 22 11.72 18.49 -22.34
N GLY A 23 11.21 17.50 -23.07
CA GLY A 23 9.89 16.88 -22.79
C GLY A 23 9.83 16.25 -21.41
N LEU A 24 10.88 15.53 -20.98
CA LEU A 24 10.98 14.90 -19.67
C LEU A 24 10.94 15.94 -18.53
N VAL A 25 11.66 17.07 -18.69
CA VAL A 25 11.69 18.18 -17.73
C VAL A 25 10.36 18.96 -17.70
N ALA A 26 9.71 19.13 -18.85
CA ALA A 26 8.39 19.77 -18.91
C ALA A 26 7.32 18.89 -18.23
N TRP A 27 7.42 17.56 -18.41
CA TRP A 27 6.48 16.59 -17.90
C TRP A 27 6.54 16.39 -16.37
N THR A 28 7.69 16.66 -15.75
CA THR A 28 7.89 16.47 -14.29
C THR A 28 7.04 17.38 -13.42
N ARG A 29 6.38 18.41 -13.98
CA ARG A 29 5.66 19.42 -13.19
C ARG A 29 4.27 19.01 -12.70
N ARG A 30 3.65 17.91 -13.19
CA ARG A 30 2.32 17.45 -12.74
C ARG A 30 2.10 15.94 -12.99
N VAL A 31 2.61 15.07 -12.12
CA VAL A 31 2.45 13.61 -12.33
C VAL A 31 1.38 13.03 -11.39
N HIS A 32 0.25 12.61 -11.98
CA HIS A 32 -0.65 11.60 -11.41
C HIS A 32 -0.26 10.21 -11.94
N ALA A 33 -0.55 9.12 -11.21
CA ALA A 33 -0.14 7.75 -11.58
C ALA A 33 -0.49 7.32 -13.02
N ARG A 34 -1.63 7.78 -13.56
CA ARG A 34 -2.02 7.52 -14.96
C ARG A 34 -1.08 8.16 -15.98
N MET A 35 -0.56 9.35 -15.69
CA MET A 35 0.36 10.04 -16.60
C MET A 35 1.71 9.33 -16.65
N ALA A 36 2.24 8.87 -15.50
CA ALA A 36 3.49 8.11 -15.42
C ALA A 36 3.49 6.88 -16.35
N LEU A 37 2.36 6.17 -16.40
CA LEU A 37 2.17 4.97 -17.23
C LEU A 37 2.21 5.30 -18.74
N ILE A 38 1.59 6.41 -19.15
CA ILE A 38 1.61 6.88 -20.54
C ILE A 38 3.03 7.26 -20.97
N GLY A 39 3.77 7.98 -20.14
CA GLY A 39 5.12 8.36 -20.52
C GLY A 39 6.11 7.20 -20.46
N LEU A 40 5.90 6.17 -19.62
CA LEU A 40 6.68 4.93 -19.71
C LEU A 40 6.44 4.20 -21.04
N ALA A 41 5.18 4.12 -21.49
CA ALA A 41 4.84 3.53 -22.78
C ALA A 41 5.44 4.33 -23.96
N PHE A 42 5.36 5.65 -23.91
CA PHE A 42 5.97 6.54 -24.90
C PHE A 42 7.49 6.37 -24.95
N LEU A 43 8.14 6.34 -23.79
CA LEU A 43 9.58 6.16 -23.66
C LEU A 43 10.04 4.80 -24.21
N GLY A 44 9.27 3.73 -23.94
CA GLY A 44 9.52 2.41 -24.50
C GLY A 44 9.35 2.36 -26.03
N ALA A 45 8.30 2.99 -26.56
CA ALA A 45 8.08 3.09 -28.01
C ALA A 45 9.23 3.85 -28.70
N PHE A 46 9.69 4.94 -28.08
CA PHE A 46 10.80 5.73 -28.61
C PHE A 46 12.13 4.96 -28.59
N TYR A 47 12.40 4.18 -27.55
CA TYR A 47 13.56 3.29 -27.51
C TYR A 47 13.55 2.27 -28.66
N LEU A 48 12.38 1.67 -28.96
CA LEU A 48 12.25 0.75 -30.08
C LEU A 48 12.50 1.44 -31.43
N MET A 49 12.00 2.67 -31.61
CA MET A 49 12.31 3.47 -32.79
C MET A 49 13.80 3.78 -32.89
N ALA A 50 14.45 4.23 -31.80
CA ALA A 50 15.88 4.52 -31.78
C ALA A 50 16.72 3.29 -32.18
N ARG A 51 16.32 2.10 -31.72
CA ARG A 51 16.98 0.85 -32.11
C ARG A 51 16.75 0.50 -33.58
N GLN A 52 15.56 0.76 -34.12
CA GLN A 52 15.23 0.50 -35.53
C GLN A 52 15.97 1.45 -36.49
N PHE A 53 16.23 2.68 -36.07
CA PHE A 53 16.98 3.69 -36.83
C PHE A 53 18.50 3.65 -36.56
N GLU A 54 19.00 2.63 -35.84
CA GLU A 54 20.41 2.46 -35.48
C GLU A 54 21.03 3.67 -34.75
N LEU A 55 20.23 4.41 -33.98
CA LEU A 55 20.66 5.55 -33.17
C LEU A 55 21.44 5.08 -31.95
N GLN A 56 22.74 4.86 -32.15
CA GLN A 56 23.59 4.12 -31.21
C GLN A 56 23.82 4.87 -29.90
N LEU A 57 23.97 6.19 -29.95
CA LEU A 57 24.15 7.03 -28.76
C LEU A 57 22.86 7.09 -27.93
N THR A 58 21.73 7.30 -28.60
CA THR A 58 20.41 7.28 -27.97
C THR A 58 20.13 5.92 -27.32
N ALA A 59 20.33 4.81 -28.03
CA ALA A 59 20.11 3.47 -27.48
C ALA A 59 20.96 3.22 -26.21
N TRP A 60 22.20 3.68 -26.19
CA TRP A 60 23.11 3.54 -25.04
C TRP A 60 22.65 4.37 -23.83
N ILE A 61 22.27 5.63 -24.04
CA ILE A 61 21.72 6.50 -22.98
C ILE A 61 20.45 5.90 -22.39
N PHE A 62 19.54 5.43 -23.24
CA PHE A 62 18.29 4.80 -22.80
C PHE A 62 18.55 3.55 -21.97
N GLN A 63 19.54 2.73 -22.31
CA GLN A 63 19.87 1.54 -21.52
C GLN A 63 20.32 1.91 -20.10
N GLY A 64 21.18 2.92 -19.95
CA GLY A 64 21.58 3.44 -18.64
C GLY A 64 20.41 4.07 -17.87
N PHE A 65 19.58 4.85 -18.56
CA PHE A 65 18.38 5.45 -18.00
C PHE A 65 17.40 4.40 -17.46
N PHE A 66 17.09 3.36 -18.24
CA PHE A 66 16.18 2.28 -17.83
C PHE A 66 16.71 1.52 -16.61
N ALA A 67 18.03 1.29 -16.52
CA ALA A 67 18.63 0.66 -15.35
C ALA A 67 18.37 1.46 -14.06
N VAL A 68 18.60 2.78 -14.11
CA VAL A 68 18.32 3.67 -12.97
C VAL A 68 16.82 3.78 -12.69
N LEU A 69 15.99 3.83 -13.74
CA LEU A 69 14.54 3.93 -13.62
C LEU A 69 13.95 2.72 -12.88
N VAL A 70 14.40 1.50 -13.19
CA VAL A 70 13.93 0.28 -12.51
C VAL A 70 14.27 0.34 -11.02
N VAL A 71 15.49 0.74 -10.66
CA VAL A 71 15.89 0.88 -9.25
C VAL A 71 15.03 1.93 -8.55
N LEU A 72 14.83 3.10 -9.17
CA LEU A 72 13.99 4.17 -8.62
C LEU A 72 12.54 3.70 -8.43
N LEU A 73 11.98 2.98 -9.41
CA LEU A 73 10.63 2.42 -9.34
C LEU A 73 10.50 1.47 -8.16
N VAL A 74 11.46 0.55 -7.98
CA VAL A 74 11.45 -0.37 -6.83
C VAL A 74 11.50 0.38 -5.49
N VAL A 75 12.31 1.43 -5.39
CA VAL A 75 12.41 2.24 -4.16
C VAL A 75 11.13 3.03 -3.88
N VAL A 76 10.56 3.69 -4.90
CA VAL A 76 9.34 4.49 -4.75
C VAL A 76 8.12 3.62 -4.46
N PHE A 77 7.99 2.49 -5.15
CA PHE A 77 6.89 1.55 -4.97
C PHE A 77 7.23 0.43 -3.98
N GLN A 78 8.24 0.61 -3.12
CA GLN A 78 8.68 -0.41 -2.17
C GLN A 78 7.52 -0.88 -1.27
N ASP A 79 6.73 0.07 -0.76
CA ASP A 79 5.60 -0.22 0.12
C ASP A 79 4.45 -0.93 -0.59
N ASP A 80 4.15 -0.56 -1.84
CA ASP A 80 3.11 -1.20 -2.64
C ASP A 80 3.46 -2.64 -3.01
N LEU A 81 4.73 -2.88 -3.40
CA LEU A 81 5.22 -4.23 -3.66
C LEU A 81 5.11 -5.10 -2.41
N ARG A 82 5.52 -4.57 -1.24
CA ARG A 82 5.35 -5.24 0.05
C ARG A 82 3.88 -5.60 0.31
N ARG A 83 2.94 -4.66 0.11
CA ARG A 83 1.50 -4.90 0.28
C ARG A 83 0.98 -6.01 -0.63
N LEU A 84 1.40 -6.05 -1.88
CA LEU A 84 1.04 -7.13 -2.81
C LEU A 84 1.51 -8.50 -2.30
N PHE A 85 2.75 -8.60 -1.82
CA PHE A 85 3.26 -9.84 -1.23
C PHE A 85 2.49 -10.24 0.04
N GLU A 86 2.19 -9.28 0.92
CA GLU A 86 1.39 -9.51 2.12
C GLU A 86 -0.01 -10.04 1.76
N GLN A 87 -0.67 -9.47 0.75
CA GLN A 87 -1.98 -9.93 0.28
C GLN A 87 -1.93 -11.34 -0.31
N ILE A 88 -0.90 -11.65 -1.11
CA ILE A 88 -0.70 -13.00 -1.68
C ILE A 88 -0.41 -14.02 -0.57
N ALA A 89 0.41 -13.66 0.42
CA ALA A 89 0.66 -14.50 1.58
C ALA A 89 -0.61 -14.73 2.41
N ALA A 90 -1.41 -13.68 2.61
CA ALA A 90 -2.68 -13.76 3.31
C ALA A 90 -3.70 -14.66 2.56
N LEU A 91 -3.70 -14.64 1.22
CA LEU A 91 -4.51 -15.55 0.40
C LEU A 91 -4.14 -17.03 0.62
N GLY A 92 -2.85 -17.33 0.83
CA GLY A 92 -2.38 -18.68 1.18
C GLY A 92 -2.80 -19.13 2.59
N LEU A 93 -2.87 -18.20 3.54
CA LEU A 93 -3.25 -18.45 4.94
C LEU A 93 -4.77 -18.51 5.16
N ARG A 94 -5.59 -17.97 4.24
CA ARG A 94 -7.07 -17.96 4.33
C ARG A 94 -7.74 -19.33 4.22
N ARG A 95 -6.98 -20.44 4.16
CA ARG A 95 -7.54 -21.80 4.21
C ARG A 95 -8.16 -22.19 5.56
N LYS A 96 -8.08 -21.33 6.59
CA LYS A 96 -8.70 -21.60 7.90
C LYS A 96 -9.26 -20.34 8.58
N ALA A 97 -9.89 -19.45 7.83
CA ALA A 97 -10.79 -18.47 8.44
C ALA A 97 -12.06 -19.22 8.87
N SER A 98 -12.11 -19.60 10.14
CA SER A 98 -13.32 -20.14 10.76
C SER A 98 -14.45 -19.14 10.52
N ARG A 99 -15.54 -19.56 9.88
CA ARG A 99 -16.75 -18.74 9.82
C ARG A 99 -17.08 -18.30 11.25
N PRO A 100 -17.41 -17.01 11.49
CA PRO A 100 -17.87 -16.58 12.80
C PRO A 100 -18.99 -17.52 13.24
N GLY A 101 -18.81 -18.21 14.36
CA GLY A 101 -19.88 -19.02 14.90
C GLY A 101 -21.06 -18.10 15.22
N GLU A 102 -22.26 -18.45 14.78
CA GLU A 102 -23.47 -17.60 14.92
C GLU A 102 -23.66 -17.06 16.36
N GLY A 103 -23.20 -17.81 17.37
CA GLY A 103 -23.27 -17.41 18.77
C GLY A 103 -22.48 -16.16 19.17
N SER A 104 -21.30 -15.91 18.60
CA SER A 104 -20.46 -14.80 19.07
C SER A 104 -20.85 -13.45 18.50
N LEU A 105 -21.48 -13.41 17.33
CA LEU A 105 -22.10 -12.19 16.83
C LEU A 105 -23.28 -11.79 17.73
N ALA A 106 -24.10 -12.76 18.15
CA ALA A 106 -25.19 -12.52 19.08
C ALA A 106 -24.69 -11.97 20.43
N VAL A 107 -23.62 -12.55 20.97
CA VAL A 107 -22.97 -12.08 22.21
C VAL A 107 -22.41 -10.66 22.04
N LEU A 108 -21.75 -10.36 20.92
CA LEU A 108 -21.24 -9.01 20.62
C LEU A 108 -22.37 -7.98 20.62
N VAL A 109 -23.47 -8.27 19.92
CA VAL A 109 -24.63 -7.36 19.82
C VAL A 109 -25.27 -7.13 21.18
N ARG A 110 -25.43 -8.18 21.99
CA ARG A 110 -25.99 -8.08 23.34
C ARG A 110 -25.09 -7.27 24.28
N GLY A 111 -23.78 -7.52 24.25
CA GLY A 111 -22.81 -6.74 25.02
C GLY A 111 -22.79 -5.26 24.62
N LEU A 112 -22.82 -4.96 23.32
CA LEU A 112 -22.91 -3.59 22.81
C LEU A 112 -24.21 -2.90 23.25
N HIS A 113 -25.34 -3.61 23.29
CA HIS A 113 -26.60 -3.07 23.78
C HIS A 113 -26.52 -2.68 25.26
N GLN A 114 -25.92 -3.52 26.11
CA GLN A 114 -25.72 -3.21 27.53
C GLN A 114 -24.79 -2.00 27.74
N LEU A 115 -23.72 -1.89 26.94
CA LEU A 115 -22.84 -0.72 26.98
C LEU A 115 -23.60 0.56 26.59
N ALA A 116 -24.45 0.49 25.57
CA ALA A 116 -25.29 1.61 25.15
C ALA A 116 -26.30 2.02 26.23
N GLU A 117 -26.97 1.06 26.89
CA GLU A 117 -27.88 1.31 28.02
C GLU A 117 -27.16 2.01 29.18
N LYS A 118 -25.91 1.62 29.46
CA LYS A 118 -25.05 2.25 30.47
C LYS A 118 -24.39 3.55 30.01
N ARG A 119 -24.65 4.01 28.77
CA ARG A 119 -24.00 5.15 28.11
C ARG A 119 -22.46 5.07 28.11
N ARG A 120 -21.92 3.86 27.94
CA ARG A 120 -20.48 3.60 27.83
C ARG A 120 -20.08 3.57 26.36
N GLY A 121 -19.10 4.38 26.01
CA GLY A 121 -18.50 4.37 24.67
C GLY A 121 -17.68 3.10 24.46
N ALA A 122 -17.79 2.52 23.27
CA ALA A 122 -17.00 1.35 22.88
C ALA A 122 -16.51 1.53 21.46
N LEU A 123 -15.23 1.21 21.24
CA LEU A 123 -14.61 1.22 19.92
C LEU A 123 -14.10 -0.19 19.61
N ILE A 124 -14.72 -0.83 18.62
CA ILE A 124 -14.41 -2.22 18.25
C ILE A 124 -14.02 -2.26 16.78
N VAL A 125 -12.88 -2.86 16.48
CA VAL A 125 -12.34 -3.02 15.13
C VAL A 125 -12.56 -4.46 14.68
N LEU A 126 -13.34 -4.59 13.61
CA LEU A 126 -13.57 -5.84 12.89
C LEU A 126 -12.79 -5.79 11.56
N PRO A 127 -11.72 -6.58 11.40
CA PRO A 127 -10.92 -6.56 10.18
C PRO A 127 -11.74 -7.04 8.99
N GLY A 128 -11.69 -6.25 7.91
CA GLY A 128 -12.35 -6.55 6.66
C GLY A 128 -11.48 -7.41 5.74
N ARG A 129 -11.45 -7.06 4.46
CA ARG A 129 -10.55 -7.71 3.49
C ARG A 129 -9.11 -7.25 3.62
N GLU A 130 -8.93 -6.00 4.03
CA GLU A 130 -7.61 -5.42 4.24
C GLU A 130 -7.17 -5.59 5.70
N PRO A 131 -5.90 -5.96 5.94
CA PRO A 131 -5.35 -5.98 7.28
C PRO A 131 -5.35 -4.56 7.88
N VAL A 132 -5.96 -4.41 9.06
CA VAL A 132 -6.01 -3.14 9.81
C VAL A 132 -4.92 -3.08 10.88
N GLU A 133 -4.31 -4.22 11.21
CA GLU A 133 -3.30 -4.38 12.27
C GLU A 133 -2.13 -3.41 12.10
N ARG A 134 -1.77 -3.04 10.87
CA ARG A 134 -0.72 -2.06 10.56
C ARG A 134 -1.02 -0.63 11.00
N HIS A 135 -2.29 -0.27 11.16
CA HIS A 135 -2.73 1.04 11.62
C HIS A 135 -3.00 1.03 13.14
N LEU A 136 -3.06 -0.14 13.76
CA LEU A 136 -3.24 -0.28 15.20
C LEU A 136 -1.88 -0.07 15.89
N GLN A 137 -1.79 0.93 16.75
CA GLN A 137 -0.58 1.22 17.52
C GLN A 137 -0.80 0.90 19.01
N GLY A 138 0.21 0.34 19.67
CA GLY A 138 0.14 0.02 21.09
C GLY A 138 -0.91 -1.05 21.44
N GLY A 139 -1.50 -0.94 22.63
CA GLY A 139 -2.48 -1.89 23.16
C GLY A 139 -1.86 -3.13 23.82
N VAL A 140 -2.71 -3.86 24.55
CA VAL A 140 -2.34 -5.05 25.31
C VAL A 140 -2.88 -6.29 24.61
N ALA A 141 -2.01 -7.26 24.38
CA ALA A 141 -2.38 -8.53 23.77
C ALA A 141 -3.39 -9.26 24.67
N LEU A 142 -4.46 -9.74 24.05
CA LEU A 142 -5.52 -10.50 24.69
C LEU A 142 -5.77 -11.73 23.85
N ASP A 143 -6.08 -12.86 24.46
CA ASP A 143 -6.42 -14.06 23.70
C ASP A 143 -7.68 -14.70 24.29
N ALA A 144 -8.81 -14.02 24.10
CA ALA A 144 -10.05 -14.34 24.81
C ALA A 144 -11.22 -14.62 23.85
N THR A 145 -12.11 -15.49 24.30
CA THR A 145 -13.43 -15.64 23.67
C THR A 145 -14.33 -14.50 24.13
N ILE A 146 -15.13 -13.97 23.21
CA ILE A 146 -16.06 -12.89 23.51
C ILE A 146 -17.13 -13.35 24.52
N SER A 147 -17.40 -12.50 25.51
CA SER A 147 -18.47 -12.64 26.51
C SER A 147 -19.02 -11.26 26.88
N GLU A 148 -20.26 -11.19 27.36
CA GLU A 148 -20.89 -9.93 27.73
C GLU A 148 -20.15 -9.29 28.92
N GLU A 149 -19.72 -10.12 29.88
CA GLU A 149 -18.97 -9.72 31.08
C GLU A 149 -17.58 -9.17 30.73
N LEU A 150 -16.89 -9.78 29.77
CA LEU A 150 -15.58 -9.32 29.33
C LEU A 150 -15.69 -7.97 28.61
N LEU A 151 -16.71 -7.77 27.78
CA LEU A 151 -16.96 -6.49 27.13
C LEU A 151 -17.25 -5.40 28.17
N ASP A 152 -18.10 -5.68 29.17
CA ASP A 152 -18.41 -4.73 30.23
C ASP A 152 -17.18 -4.36 31.06
N SER A 153 -16.30 -5.33 31.35
CA SER A 153 -15.05 -5.11 32.08
C SER A 153 -14.01 -4.33 31.28
N LEU A 154 -13.91 -4.55 29.97
CA LEU A 154 -12.92 -3.87 29.11
C LEU A 154 -13.30 -2.42 28.84
N PHE A 155 -14.60 -2.13 28.74
CA PHE A 155 -15.12 -0.77 28.53
C PHE A 155 -15.62 -0.10 29.82
N ASP A 156 -15.25 -0.64 30.99
CA ASP A 156 -15.49 0.02 32.26
C ASP A 156 -14.55 1.22 32.42
N ALA A 157 -15.10 2.39 32.79
CA ALA A 157 -14.35 3.65 32.87
C ALA A 157 -13.19 3.64 33.88
N GLY A 158 -13.20 2.72 34.85
CA GLY A 158 -12.10 2.55 35.80
C GLY A 158 -11.01 1.59 35.32
N SER A 159 -11.20 0.90 34.21
CA SER A 159 -10.28 -0.10 33.71
C SER A 159 -9.20 0.50 32.81
N ALA A 160 -8.01 -0.10 32.76
CA ALA A 160 -6.97 0.31 31.81
C ALA A 160 -7.35 0.04 30.34
N GLY A 161 -8.44 -0.69 30.09
CA GLY A 161 -8.85 -1.09 28.75
C GLY A 161 -9.81 -0.14 28.05
N HIS A 162 -10.41 0.82 28.78
CA HIS A 162 -11.44 1.70 28.23
C HIS A 162 -10.90 2.71 27.20
N ASP A 163 -9.64 3.10 27.34
CA ASP A 163 -8.96 4.02 26.44
C ASP A 163 -8.36 3.26 25.25
N GLY A 164 -9.19 3.05 24.23
CA GLY A 164 -8.76 2.60 22.92
C GLY A 164 -9.69 1.58 22.27
N ALA A 165 -9.21 1.04 21.14
CA ALA A 165 -9.94 0.09 20.34
C ALA A 165 -9.71 -1.35 20.81
N LEU A 166 -10.79 -2.13 20.82
CA LEU A 166 -10.77 -3.58 20.94
C LEU A 166 -10.68 -4.20 19.53
N PHE A 167 -9.64 -4.98 19.28
CA PHE A 167 -9.44 -5.69 18.02
C PHE A 167 -9.97 -7.13 18.14
N MET A 168 -10.92 -7.48 17.28
CA MET A 168 -11.56 -8.79 17.25
C MET A 168 -11.36 -9.45 15.89
N ARG A 169 -10.86 -10.68 15.87
CA ARG A 169 -10.61 -11.45 14.65
C ARG A 169 -11.01 -12.90 14.85
N ASP A 170 -11.61 -13.50 13.81
CA ASP A 170 -11.98 -14.92 13.78
C ASP A 170 -12.66 -15.40 15.09
N ASN A 171 -13.59 -14.57 15.60
CA ASN A 171 -14.40 -14.85 16.79
C ASN A 171 -13.69 -14.70 18.16
N ARG A 172 -12.48 -14.17 18.18
CA ARG A 172 -11.68 -13.96 19.39
C ARG A 172 -11.24 -12.51 19.52
N LEU A 173 -11.06 -12.07 20.75
CA LEU A 173 -10.50 -10.77 21.09
C LEU A 173 -8.98 -10.95 21.15
N GLU A 174 -8.25 -10.25 20.29
CA GLU A 174 -6.79 -10.40 20.13
C GLU A 174 -5.99 -9.28 20.82
N ARG A 175 -6.60 -8.09 20.98
CA ARG A 175 -5.93 -6.93 21.57
C ARG A 175 -6.96 -5.92 22.05
N PHE A 176 -6.67 -5.24 23.16
CA PHE A 176 -7.46 -4.10 23.65
C PHE A 176 -6.56 -2.88 23.89
N ALA A 177 -7.16 -1.70 24.12
CA ALA A 177 -6.45 -0.42 24.27
C ALA A 177 -5.56 -0.05 23.05
N GLY A 178 -5.95 -0.50 21.85
CA GLY A 178 -5.24 -0.16 20.61
C GLY A 178 -5.56 1.26 20.14
N HIS A 179 -4.55 2.00 19.67
CA HIS A 179 -4.72 3.34 19.14
C HIS A 179 -4.92 3.29 17.63
N LEU A 180 -5.93 4.01 17.13
CA LEU A 180 -6.24 4.15 15.71
C LEU A 180 -5.85 5.56 15.23
N PRO A 181 -5.50 5.72 13.93
CA PRO A 181 -5.29 7.03 13.36
C PRO A 181 -6.59 7.86 13.38
N LEU A 182 -6.47 9.15 13.67
CA LEU A 182 -7.59 10.09 13.64
C LEU A 182 -7.81 10.59 12.20
N SER A 183 -9.07 10.72 11.79
CA SER A 183 -9.40 11.42 10.54
C SER A 183 -9.14 12.90 10.71
N GLU A 184 -8.54 13.52 9.69
CA GLU A 184 -8.59 14.97 9.51
C GLU A 184 -9.96 15.43 8.97
#